data_AF-A0AAF3ETF9-F1
#
_entry.id   AF-A0AAF3ETF9-F1
#
_cell.length_a   1.000
_cell.length_b   1.000
_cell.length_c   1.000
_cell.angle_alpha   90.00
_cell.angle_beta   90.00
_cell.angle_gamma   90.00
#
_symmetry.space_group_name_H-M   'P 1'
#
loop_
_entity.id
_entity.type
_entity.pdbx_description
1 polymer ?
#
loop_
_entity_poly.entity_id
_entity_poly.type
_entity_poly.pdbx_seq_one_letter_code
_entity_poly.pdbx_strand_id
1 'polypeptide(L)'
;MTTFHSRLCAISIVESEESPSDSSPPTDDRPIEVFVVDTSDSTPSIPSSSTSSSSSRNSSISRSRSPKKHRKLRKKRSVSKKSVHVIYKSLNHKRRIRKNTAKRMDESVKRIVMKSEKESSERMKNLNRRLENMTQRVRLECEQLHQRMAARRNAIQLYSLAQRFDFMNEDEDLFFIIENH
;
A
#
# COMPACT_ATOMS: atom_id res chain seq x y z
N MET A 1 -6.17 29.49 -3.15
CA MET A 1 -6.04 28.04 -3.36
C MET A 1 -6.19 27.37 -2.00
N THR A 2 -7.27 26.60 -1.80
CA THR A 2 -7.55 25.88 -0.55
C THR A 2 -7.10 24.43 -0.70
N THR A 3 -6.14 23.98 0.11
CA THR A 3 -5.62 22.61 0.13
C THR A 3 -6.39 21.75 1.14
N PHE A 4 -7.28 20.90 0.64
CA PHE A 4 -7.96 19.89 1.44
C PHE A 4 -6.98 18.76 1.80
N HIS A 5 -6.63 18.61 3.08
CA HIS A 5 -5.81 17.50 3.57
C HIS A 5 -6.74 16.37 4.02
N SER A 6 -6.96 15.38 3.16
CA SER A 6 -7.68 14.17 3.56
C SER A 6 -6.77 13.31 4.45
N ARG A 7 -7.05 13.28 5.75
CA ARG A 7 -6.45 12.32 6.69
C ARG A 7 -7.01 10.92 6.38
N LEU A 8 -6.17 10.06 5.83
CA LEU A 8 -6.48 8.63 5.69
C LEU A 8 -6.22 7.97 7.06
N CYS A 9 -7.29 7.53 7.74
CA CYS A 9 -7.17 6.67 8.92
C CYS A 9 -6.79 5.26 8.45
N ALA A 10 -5.62 4.78 8.87
CA ALA A 10 -5.23 3.39 8.69
C ALA A 10 -5.88 2.56 9.81
N ILE A 11 -6.80 1.66 9.45
CA ILE A 11 -7.36 0.67 10.36
C ILE A 11 -6.44 -0.55 10.29
N SER A 12 -5.70 -0.82 11.35
CA SER A 12 -4.92 -2.05 11.51
C SER A 12 -5.84 -3.11 12.11
N ILE A 13 -6.32 -4.04 11.30
CA ILE A 13 -7.05 -5.21 11.77
C ILE A 13 -6.00 -6.21 12.23
N VAL A 14 -5.88 -6.37 13.55
CA VAL A 14 -5.18 -7.52 14.13
C VAL A 14 -6.13 -8.70 14.01
N GLU A 15 -5.84 -9.65 13.11
CA GLU A 15 -6.49 -10.95 13.09
C GLU A 15 -6.07 -11.69 14.37
N SER A 16 -6.97 -11.77 15.35
CA SER A 16 -6.84 -12.68 16.47
C SER A 16 -7.21 -14.08 15.98
N GLU A 17 -6.21 -14.95 15.83
CA GLU A 17 -6.44 -16.39 15.79
C GLU A 17 -6.96 -16.81 17.17
N GLU A 18 -8.27 -16.92 17.33
CA GLU A 18 -8.89 -17.61 18.46
C GLU A 18 -9.43 -18.97 18.04
N SER A 19 -9.09 -19.94 18.89
CA SER A 19 -9.38 -21.36 18.78
C SER A 19 -10.87 -21.66 18.97
N PRO A 20 -11.41 -22.75 18.40
CA PRO A 20 -12.82 -23.06 18.52
C PRO A 20 -13.04 -23.80 19.84
N SER A 21 -13.51 -23.10 20.89
CA SER A 21 -14.07 -23.76 22.06
C SER A 21 -15.03 -22.82 22.79
N ASP A 22 -16.29 -23.23 22.75
CA ASP A 22 -17.30 -23.11 23.79
C ASP A 22 -18.51 -22.24 23.49
N SER A 23 -19.65 -22.92 23.55
CA SER A 23 -20.99 -22.46 23.22
C SER A 23 -21.57 -21.69 24.40
N SER A 24 -21.53 -20.37 24.34
CA SER A 24 -22.33 -19.48 25.18
C SER A 24 -22.50 -18.13 24.47
N PRO A 25 -23.68 -17.47 24.51
CA PRO A 25 -23.81 -16.12 23.99
C PRO A 25 -23.05 -15.15 24.92
N PRO A 26 -22.11 -14.34 24.42
CA PRO A 26 -21.37 -13.43 25.28
C PRO A 26 -22.31 -12.33 25.75
N THR A 27 -22.60 -12.35 27.05
CA THR A 27 -23.15 -11.23 27.80
C THR A 27 -21.97 -10.47 28.40
N ASP A 28 -21.36 -9.58 27.62
CA ASP A 28 -20.35 -8.65 28.12
C ASP A 28 -20.84 -7.22 27.85
N ASP A 29 -21.61 -6.68 28.80
CA ASP A 29 -21.86 -5.25 29.03
C ASP A 29 -20.58 -4.53 29.50
N ARG A 30 -19.43 -4.88 28.92
CA ARG A 30 -18.18 -4.16 29.19
C ARG A 30 -18.11 -2.96 28.26
N PRO A 31 -18.07 -1.71 28.78
CA PRO A 31 -17.80 -0.58 27.93
C PRO A 31 -16.45 -0.77 27.25
N ILE A 32 -16.42 -0.56 25.93
CA ILE A 32 -15.20 -0.58 25.12
C ILE A 32 -14.24 0.46 25.73
N GLU A 33 -13.13 0.02 26.33
CA GLU A 33 -12.06 0.92 26.77
C GLU A 33 -11.35 1.50 25.53
N VAL A 34 -11.79 2.68 25.11
CA VAL A 34 -11.14 3.45 24.05
C VAL A 34 -9.97 4.20 24.67
N PHE A 35 -8.76 3.66 24.53
CA PHE A 35 -7.53 4.38 24.87
C PHE A 35 -7.30 5.48 23.81
N VAL A 36 -7.71 6.70 24.12
CA VAL A 36 -7.32 7.88 23.33
C VAL A 36 -5.84 8.14 23.61
N VAL A 37 -4.98 7.76 22.67
CA VAL A 37 -3.58 8.17 22.69
C VAL A 37 -3.51 9.62 22.20
N ASP A 38 -3.42 10.56 23.13
CA ASP A 38 -3.13 11.97 22.83
C ASP A 38 -1.74 12.06 22.19
N THR A 39 -1.72 12.28 20.87
CA THR A 39 -0.50 12.53 20.08
C THR A 39 -0.19 14.02 20.00
N SER A 40 -0.42 14.76 21.09
CA SER A 40 -0.23 16.21 21.14
C SER A 40 1.23 16.65 21.35
N ASP A 41 2.16 15.75 21.68
CA ASP A 41 3.59 16.09 21.82
C ASP A 41 4.49 14.95 21.34
N SER A 42 4.66 14.83 20.02
CA SER A 42 5.90 14.29 19.42
C SER A 42 5.85 14.47 17.91
N THR A 43 6.36 15.61 17.46
CA THR A 43 6.82 15.76 16.08
C THR A 43 7.88 14.68 15.81
N PRO A 44 7.73 13.79 14.81
CA PRO A 44 8.87 13.06 14.30
C PRO A 44 9.75 14.09 13.57
N SER A 45 10.83 14.49 14.23
CA SER A 45 11.91 15.23 13.59
C SER A 45 12.35 14.44 12.36
N ILE A 46 12.18 15.05 11.19
CA ILE A 46 12.72 14.60 9.92
C ILE A 46 14.20 14.27 10.14
N PRO A 47 14.70 13.06 9.84
CA PRO A 47 16.14 12.84 9.87
C PRO A 47 16.75 13.62 8.71
N SER A 48 17.38 14.74 9.06
CA SER A 48 18.34 15.44 8.21
C SER A 48 19.45 14.48 7.82
N SER A 49 19.73 14.43 6.52
CA SER A 49 20.86 13.79 5.87
C SER A 49 22.15 13.76 6.70
N SER A 50 22.67 12.56 6.96
CA SER A 50 24.07 12.35 7.27
C SER A 50 24.53 11.04 6.61
N THR A 51 25.13 11.17 5.44
CA THR A 51 26.03 10.18 4.84
C THR A 51 27.21 9.96 5.78
N SER A 52 27.19 8.84 6.51
CA SER A 52 28.36 8.33 7.24
C SER A 52 29.12 7.37 6.34
N SER A 53 30.29 7.85 5.95
CA SER A 53 31.40 7.11 5.37
C SER A 53 32.26 6.49 6.48
N SER A 54 32.62 5.22 6.35
CA SER A 54 33.83 4.62 6.94
C SER A 54 34.14 3.32 6.19
N SER A 55 35.20 3.27 5.38
CA SER A 55 36.56 2.78 5.70
C SER A 55 36.61 1.23 5.80
N SER A 56 37.57 0.47 5.27
CA SER A 56 38.94 0.74 4.79
C SER A 56 39.53 -0.54 4.19
N ARG A 57 40.27 -0.45 3.08
CA ARG A 57 41.38 -1.37 2.75
C ARG A 57 42.35 -0.63 1.83
N ASN A 58 43.13 0.28 2.42
CA ASN A 58 44.20 1.00 1.74
C ASN A 58 45.52 0.28 1.99
N SER A 59 46.12 -0.20 0.92
CA SER A 59 47.51 -0.65 0.85
C SER A 59 48.44 0.56 0.87
N SER A 60 49.41 0.48 1.77
CA SER A 60 50.50 1.42 2.00
C SER A 60 51.41 1.56 0.77
N ILE A 61 51.51 2.78 0.23
CA ILE A 61 52.68 3.21 -0.55
C ILE A 61 53.16 4.54 0.04
N SER A 62 54.09 4.42 0.97
CA SER A 62 54.98 5.48 1.41
C SER A 62 55.93 5.86 0.29
N ARG A 63 55.80 7.08 -0.25
CA ARG A 63 56.86 7.72 -1.04
C ARG A 63 56.92 9.20 -0.69
N SER A 64 57.84 9.47 0.22
CA SER A 64 58.36 10.78 0.58
C SER A 64 58.63 11.64 -0.66
N ARG A 65 58.23 12.91 -0.60
CA ARG A 65 58.71 13.94 -1.53
C ARG A 65 58.73 15.31 -0.83
N SER A 66 59.92 15.64 -0.34
CA SER A 66 60.39 17.01 -0.22
C SER A 66 60.04 17.81 -1.49
N PRO A 67 59.53 19.05 -1.38
CA PRO A 67 59.28 19.90 -2.53
C PRO A 67 60.62 20.39 -3.08
N LYS A 68 61.30 19.55 -3.87
CA LYS A 68 62.33 20.04 -4.79
C LYS A 68 61.62 21.03 -5.72
N LYS A 69 62.01 22.30 -5.65
CA LYS A 69 61.66 23.33 -6.64
C LYS A 69 61.90 22.76 -8.05
N HIS A 70 60.84 22.23 -8.66
CA HIS A 70 60.88 21.83 -10.05
C HIS A 70 60.84 23.11 -10.87
N ARG A 71 62.04 23.56 -11.21
CA ARG A 71 62.34 24.46 -12.32
C ARG A 71 61.28 24.27 -13.40
N LYS A 72 60.52 25.35 -13.70
CA LYS A 72 59.51 25.39 -14.77
C LYS A 72 60.19 25.04 -16.09
N LEU A 73 60.26 23.76 -16.43
CA LEU A 73 60.58 23.31 -17.78
C LEU A 73 59.32 23.54 -18.61
N ARG A 74 59.18 24.78 -19.09
CA ARG A 74 58.30 25.11 -20.22
C ARG A 74 58.87 24.46 -21.48
N LYS A 75 58.91 23.13 -21.54
CA LYS A 75 59.12 22.41 -22.79
C LYS A 75 57.78 22.42 -23.50
N LYS A 76 57.63 23.29 -24.51
CA LYS A 76 56.65 23.07 -25.58
C LYS A 76 57.05 21.77 -26.27
N ARG A 77 56.62 20.63 -25.73
CA ARG A 77 56.75 19.35 -26.42
C ARG A 77 55.82 19.44 -27.61
N SER A 78 56.38 19.54 -28.81
CA SER A 78 55.64 19.39 -30.06
C SER A 78 54.98 18.02 -30.02
N VAL A 79 53.68 18.00 -29.74
CA VAL A 79 52.88 16.79 -29.72
C VAL A 79 52.93 16.22 -31.13
N SER A 80 53.50 15.03 -31.30
CA SER A 80 53.58 14.43 -32.63
C SER A 80 52.18 14.14 -33.16
N LYS A 81 51.97 14.29 -34.47
CA LYS A 81 50.65 14.02 -35.09
C LYS A 81 50.12 12.62 -34.76
N LYS A 82 51.02 11.65 -34.56
CA LYS A 82 50.70 10.28 -34.16
C LYS A 82 50.09 10.19 -32.76
N SER A 83 50.57 10.95 -31.78
CA SER A 83 50.00 10.94 -30.41
C SER A 83 48.67 11.69 -30.32
N VAL A 84 48.47 12.75 -31.10
CA VAL A 84 47.17 13.44 -31.22
C VAL A 84 46.08 12.49 -31.74
N HIS A 85 46.40 11.69 -32.76
CA HIS A 85 45.46 10.73 -33.34
C HIS A 85 45.02 9.64 -32.37
N VAL A 86 45.96 9.08 -31.60
CA VAL A 86 45.66 8.06 -30.58
C VAL A 86 44.71 8.63 -29.52
N ILE A 87 44.95 9.86 -29.05
CA ILE A 87 44.07 10.55 -28.11
C ILE A 87 42.67 10.70 -28.71
N TYR A 88 42.56 11.18 -29.95
CA TYR A 88 41.27 11.38 -30.62
C TYR A 88 40.46 10.08 -30.77
N LYS A 89 41.09 8.98 -31.22
CA LYS A 89 40.46 7.66 -31.29
C LYS A 89 39.99 7.18 -29.90
N SER A 90 40.83 7.33 -28.88
CA SER A 90 40.49 6.92 -27.50
C SER A 90 39.29 7.70 -26.94
N LEU A 91 39.22 9.00 -27.20
CA LEU A 91 38.13 9.87 -26.76
C LEU A 91 36.82 9.51 -27.48
N ASN A 92 36.87 9.24 -28.78
CA ASN A 92 35.70 8.80 -29.54
C ASN A 92 35.19 7.43 -29.09
N HIS A 93 36.08 6.48 -28.78
CA HIS A 93 35.67 5.19 -28.22
C HIS A 93 34.97 5.34 -26.86
N LYS A 94 35.53 6.15 -25.95
CA LYS A 94 34.88 6.48 -24.67
C LYS A 94 33.52 7.13 -24.88
N ARG A 95 33.39 8.06 -25.84
CA ARG A 95 32.11 8.70 -26.18
C ARG A 95 31.07 7.69 -26.65
N ARG A 96 31.48 6.73 -27.50
CA ARG A 96 30.60 5.65 -27.98
C ARG A 96 30.13 4.75 -26.83
N ILE A 97 31.03 4.35 -25.93
CA ILE A 97 30.67 3.55 -24.75
C ILE A 97 29.63 4.29 -23.91
N ARG A 98 29.88 5.56 -23.57
CA ARG A 98 28.93 6.37 -22.78
C ARG A 98 27.54 6.44 -23.43
N LYS A 99 27.47 6.68 -24.75
CA LYS A 99 26.20 6.70 -25.49
C LYS A 99 25.47 5.36 -25.44
N ASN A 100 26.20 4.25 -25.57
CA ASN A 100 25.59 2.91 -25.51
C ASN A 100 25.17 2.52 -24.09
N THR A 101 25.90 2.95 -23.07
CA THR A 101 25.53 2.72 -21.66
C THR A 101 24.26 3.51 -21.31
N ALA A 102 24.16 4.77 -21.72
CA ALA A 102 22.96 5.58 -21.52
C ALA A 102 21.72 4.94 -22.19
N LYS A 103 21.83 4.52 -23.46
CA LYS A 103 20.74 3.81 -24.15
C LYS A 103 20.28 2.55 -23.41
N ARG A 104 21.23 1.72 -22.94
CA ARG A 104 20.90 0.50 -22.18
C ARG A 104 20.24 0.80 -20.85
N MET A 105 20.66 1.87 -20.18
CA MET A 105 20.01 2.35 -18.96
C MET A 105 18.57 2.79 -19.25
N ASP A 106 18.36 3.63 -20.28
CA ASP A 106 17.02 4.12 -20.65
C ASP A 106 16.07 2.96 -21.01
N GLU A 107 16.55 1.98 -21.78
CA GLU A 107 15.78 0.76 -22.10
C GLU A 107 15.44 -0.05 -20.85
N SER A 108 16.36 -0.17 -19.90
CA SER A 108 16.14 -0.87 -18.64
C SER A 108 15.10 -0.16 -17.77
N VAL A 109 15.21 1.17 -17.62
CA VAL A 109 14.25 2.00 -16.88
C VAL A 109 12.87 1.86 -17.52
N LYS A 110 12.77 1.97 -18.86
CA LYS A 110 11.51 1.80 -19.58
C LYS A 110 10.87 0.43 -19.31
N ARG A 111 11.66 -0.66 -19.31
CA ARG A 111 11.15 -2.00 -18.99
C ARG A 111 10.63 -2.11 -17.57
N ILE A 112 11.35 -1.52 -16.60
CA ILE A 112 10.94 -1.54 -15.19
C ILE A 112 9.63 -0.78 -15.01
N VAL A 113 9.52 0.43 -15.57
CA VAL A 113 8.31 1.25 -15.49
C VAL A 113 7.13 0.52 -16.11
N MET A 114 7.26 0.02 -17.35
CA MET A 114 6.20 -0.74 -18.03
C MET A 114 5.75 -1.98 -17.24
N LYS A 115 6.69 -2.72 -16.63
CA LYS A 115 6.36 -3.86 -15.77
C LYS A 115 5.58 -3.41 -14.54
N SER A 116 6.03 -2.35 -13.86
CA SER A 116 5.36 -1.83 -12.66
C SER A 116 3.95 -1.29 -12.95
N GLU A 117 3.76 -0.60 -14.07
CA GLU A 117 2.45 -0.10 -14.50
C GLU A 117 1.49 -1.25 -14.82
N LYS A 118 1.98 -2.30 -15.50
CA LYS A 118 1.19 -3.51 -15.78
C LYS A 118 0.75 -4.20 -14.48
N GLU A 119 1.67 -4.43 -13.56
CA GLU A 119 1.35 -5.03 -12.26
C GLU A 119 0.37 -4.18 -11.46
N SER A 120 0.55 -2.86 -11.46
CA SER A 120 -0.38 -1.93 -10.80
C SER A 120 -1.78 -1.99 -11.42
N SER A 121 -1.87 -2.04 -12.75
CA SER A 121 -3.14 -2.18 -13.47
C SER A 121 -3.84 -3.50 -13.13
N GLU A 122 -3.10 -4.61 -13.09
CA GLU A 122 -3.64 -5.92 -12.72
C GLU A 122 -4.15 -5.95 -11.27
N ARG A 123 -3.39 -5.35 -10.32
CA ARG A 123 -3.83 -5.21 -8.93
C ARG A 123 -5.13 -4.39 -8.82
N MET A 124 -5.22 -3.28 -9.55
CA MET A 124 -6.43 -2.43 -9.56
C MET A 124 -7.64 -3.17 -10.12
N LYS A 125 -7.48 -3.93 -11.21
CA LYS A 125 -8.55 -4.78 -11.77
C LYS A 125 -9.03 -5.83 -10.77
N ASN A 126 -8.09 -6.49 -10.09
CA ASN A 126 -8.42 -7.50 -9.08
C ASN A 126 -9.16 -6.88 -7.89
N LEU A 127 -8.76 -5.69 -7.45
CA LEU A 127 -9.42 -4.97 -6.37
C LEU A 127 -10.84 -4.55 -6.76
N ASN A 128 -11.04 -4.01 -7.96
CA ASN A 128 -12.37 -3.65 -8.47
C ASN A 128 -13.30 -4.86 -8.52
N ARG A 129 -12.81 -6.00 -9.03
CA ARG A 129 -13.58 -7.25 -9.06
C ARG A 129 -13.99 -7.72 -7.66
N ARG A 130 -13.09 -7.61 -6.66
CA ARG A 130 -13.42 -7.94 -5.27
C ARG A 130 -14.50 -7.02 -4.70
N LEU A 131 -14.40 -5.71 -4.97
CA LEU A 131 -15.40 -4.73 -4.55
C LEU A 131 -16.75 -4.97 -5.20
N GLU A 132 -16.79 -5.29 -6.50
CA GLU A 132 -18.02 -5.65 -7.21
C GLU A 132 -18.70 -6.88 -6.59
N ASN A 133 -17.92 -7.94 -6.33
CA ASN A 133 -18.43 -9.15 -5.69
C ASN A 133 -18.98 -8.86 -4.28
N MET A 134 -18.26 -8.07 -3.47
CA MET A 134 -18.74 -7.67 -2.14
C MET A 134 -20.01 -6.83 -2.22
N THR A 135 -20.08 -5.89 -3.17
CA THR A 135 -21.25 -5.05 -3.39
C THR A 135 -22.47 -5.88 -3.76
N GLN A 136 -22.31 -6.88 -4.64
CA GLN A 136 -23.38 -7.80 -5.01
C GLN A 136 -23.83 -8.64 -3.82
N ARG A 137 -22.90 -9.14 -3.00
CA ARG A 137 -23.22 -9.91 -1.80
C ARG A 137 -24.03 -9.08 -0.79
N VAL A 138 -23.56 -7.88 -0.47
CA VAL A 138 -24.26 -6.96 0.45
C VAL A 138 -25.65 -6.63 -0.09
N ARG A 139 -25.78 -6.40 -1.40
CA ARG A 139 -27.08 -6.16 -2.03
C ARG A 139 -28.04 -7.33 -1.82
N LEU A 140 -27.59 -8.56 -2.07
CA LEU A 140 -28.41 -9.76 -1.87
C LEU A 140 -28.80 -9.93 -0.39
N GLU A 141 -27.87 -9.71 0.54
CA GLU A 141 -28.14 -9.77 1.97
C GLU A 141 -29.18 -8.71 2.39
N CYS A 142 -29.09 -7.49 1.86
CA CYS A 142 -30.09 -6.44 2.08
C CYS A 142 -31.46 -6.80 1.50
N GLU A 143 -31.51 -7.36 0.29
CA GLU A 143 -32.76 -7.80 -0.35
C GLU A 143 -33.43 -8.92 0.46
N GLN A 144 -32.65 -9.88 0.97
CA GLN A 144 -33.16 -10.93 1.86
C GLN A 144 -33.68 -10.37 3.18
N LEU A 145 -32.94 -9.46 3.81
CA LEU A 145 -33.37 -8.81 5.05
C LEU A 145 -34.67 -8.03 4.83
N HIS A 146 -34.78 -7.32 3.70
CA HIS A 146 -35.99 -6.60 3.34
C HIS A 146 -37.20 -7.53 3.21
N GLN A 147 -37.04 -8.68 2.54
CA GLN A 147 -38.10 -9.69 2.43
C GLN A 147 -38.53 -10.26 3.78
N ARG A 148 -37.57 -10.59 4.65
CA ARG A 148 -37.87 -11.06 6.02
C ARG A 148 -38.64 -10.02 6.83
N MET A 149 -38.22 -8.76 6.76
CA MET A 149 -38.91 -7.67 7.45
C MET A 149 -40.31 -7.42 6.89
N ALA A 150 -40.51 -7.57 5.58
CA ALA A 150 -41.83 -7.48 4.96
C ALA A 150 -42.74 -8.64 5.40
N ALA A 151 -42.24 -9.87 5.39
CA ALA A 151 -42.98 -11.04 5.87
C ALA A 151 -43.38 -10.89 7.35
N ARG A 152 -42.45 -10.45 8.20
CA ARG A 152 -42.73 -10.18 9.62
C ARG A 152 -43.79 -9.10 9.82
N ARG A 153 -43.75 -8.01 9.04
CA ARG A 153 -44.80 -6.97 9.08
C ARG A 153 -46.16 -7.54 8.70
N ASN A 154 -46.24 -8.37 7.66
CA ASN A 154 -47.48 -9.00 7.22
C ASN A 154 -48.03 -9.96 8.29
N ALA A 155 -47.16 -10.77 8.93
CA ALA A 155 -47.55 -11.67 10.01
C ALA A 155 -48.17 -10.91 11.20
N ILE A 156 -47.52 -9.81 11.62
CA ILE A 156 -48.06 -8.93 12.68
C ILE A 156 -49.42 -8.36 12.30
N GLN A 157 -49.59 -7.93 11.04
CA GLN A 157 -50.89 -7.42 10.56
C GLN A 157 -51.97 -8.51 10.59
N LEU A 158 -51.67 -9.72 10.13
CA LEU A 158 -52.60 -10.86 10.19
C LEU A 158 -52.99 -11.20 11.62
N TYR A 159 -52.03 -11.25 12.54
CA TYR A 159 -52.28 -11.46 13.96
C TYR A 159 -53.20 -10.38 14.54
N SER A 160 -52.92 -9.10 14.24
CA SER A 160 -53.74 -7.99 14.70
C SER A 160 -55.17 -8.01 14.13
N LEU A 161 -55.36 -8.56 12.92
CA LEU A 161 -56.68 -8.75 12.33
C LEU A 161 -57.40 -9.94 12.98
N ALA A 162 -56.73 -11.08 13.18
CA ALA A 162 -57.29 -12.25 13.84
C ALA A 162 -57.81 -11.91 15.25
N GLN A 163 -57.03 -11.14 16.02
CA GLN A 163 -57.45 -10.63 17.33
C GLN A 163 -58.73 -9.77 17.27
N ARG A 164 -58.95 -9.01 16.20
CA ARG A 164 -60.15 -8.16 16.05
C ARG A 164 -61.41 -8.93 15.68
N PHE A 165 -61.26 -10.09 15.03
CA PHE A 165 -62.37 -10.93 14.61
C PHE A 165 -62.72 -12.04 15.62
N ASP A 166 -62.11 -11.99 16.82
CA ASP A 166 -62.39 -12.91 17.94
C ASP A 166 -62.23 -14.40 17.58
N PHE A 167 -61.25 -14.70 16.72
CA PHE A 167 -60.80 -16.07 16.40
C PHE A 167 -59.99 -16.70 17.56
N MET A 168 -60.27 -16.35 18.81
CA MET A 168 -59.53 -16.76 20.01
C MET A 168 -59.67 -18.27 20.36
N ASN A 169 -60.33 -19.07 19.52
CA ASN A 169 -60.52 -20.50 19.75
C ASN A 169 -59.69 -21.39 18.81
N GLU A 170 -58.89 -20.81 17.90
CA GLU A 170 -57.93 -21.53 17.03
C GLU A 170 -56.48 -21.04 17.26
N ASP A 171 -56.16 -20.70 18.52
CA ASP A 171 -54.92 -20.02 18.88
C ASP A 171 -53.65 -20.87 18.66
N GLU A 172 -53.71 -22.19 18.76
CA GLU A 172 -52.52 -23.04 18.67
C GLU A 172 -51.90 -23.07 17.25
N ASP A 173 -52.73 -23.14 16.21
CA ASP A 173 -52.26 -23.20 14.81
C ASP A 173 -51.75 -21.84 14.32
N LEU A 174 -52.38 -20.74 14.75
CA LEU A 174 -51.97 -19.39 14.37
C LEU A 174 -50.66 -18.99 15.06
N PHE A 175 -50.46 -19.37 16.33
CA PHE A 175 -49.18 -19.20 17.02
C PHE A 175 -48.06 -19.99 16.34
N PHE A 176 -48.33 -21.23 15.92
CA PHE A 176 -47.35 -22.08 15.22
C PHE A 176 -46.89 -21.48 13.88
N ILE A 177 -47.78 -20.83 13.12
CA ILE A 177 -47.43 -20.16 11.86
C ILE A 177 -46.58 -18.91 12.11
N ILE A 178 -46.83 -18.19 13.21
CA ILE A 178 -46.08 -16.97 13.58
C ILE A 178 -44.71 -17.31 14.17
N GLU A 179 -44.61 -18.38 14.97
CA GLU A 179 -43.36 -18.77 15.63
C GLU A 179 -42.37 -19.44 14.66
N ASN A 180 -42.84 -20.05 13.58
CA ASN A 180 -42.01 -20.64 12.52
C ASN A 180 -41.63 -19.69 11.36
N HIS A 181 -42.08 -18.43 11.37
CA HIS A 181 -41.81 -17.44 10.31
C HIS A 181 -41.01 -16.22 10.80
#